data_AF-A0A4Q5VET0-F1
#
_entry.id   AF-A0A4Q5VET0-F1
#
_cell.length_a   1.000
_cell.length_b   1.000
_cell.length_c   1.000
_cell.angle_alpha   90.00
_cell.angle_beta   90.00
_cell.angle_gamma   90.00
#
_symmetry.space_group_name_H-M   'P 1'
#
loop_
_entity.id
_entity.type
_entity.pdbx_description
1 polymer ?
#
loop_
_entity_poly.entity_id
_entity_poly.type
_entity_poly.pdbx_seq_one_letter_code
_entity_poly.pdbx_strand_id
1 'polypeptide(L)'
;MNLTTIVFIVVVLFFTWRGYKKGFIGAISRVLSFVIAYPAAIFFTKPFANFLRGIIALDGLLLFLVAGCTIFLTVSLAVTLLLNAIARLIPQTEITATSSKIGGTLFGVVIGSVFGLIAVYVIDILVKPKSEIATYANAQTEPNRENREADEETIKKYVMEEGRPFVNTSKDTFIDTAAKQMVSNAASTAVAIITDDKATSQITKTITEDPQATLGHVQNMTNDGEFKALLNKPSFQAELNRGNVETLLENRDFQELMQNPDMQAIISADGDGVATDKSGERAAAVKMIQAWQKVSTLKNDPRVLEIVRDEAFQAQLNSPNKLPLLMNPKMRELTEIIFSSGNGNNASTSTTDSETASEKERVNYTIEDITNGSVQESNETQSGKNAEETEGSEQSSEQKLYRWTDESGKVHFSDKPIKDKP
;
A
#
# COMPACT_ATOMS: atom_id res chain seq x y z
N MET A 1 -23.26 3.93 32.62
CA MET A 1 -23.39 4.18 31.16
C MET A 1 -22.23 5.08 30.77
N ASN A 2 -21.37 4.65 29.84
CA ASN A 2 -20.16 5.42 29.51
C ASN A 2 -20.54 6.73 28.81
N LEU A 3 -19.78 7.81 29.04
CA LEU A 3 -20.00 9.12 28.40
C LEU A 3 -20.11 9.00 26.87
N THR A 4 -19.27 8.15 26.28
CA THR A 4 -19.28 7.84 24.85
C THR A 4 -20.61 7.24 24.37
N THR A 5 -21.21 6.35 25.15
CA THR A 5 -22.54 5.77 24.83
C THR A 5 -23.64 6.84 24.85
N ILE A 6 -23.59 7.78 25.80
CA ILE A 6 -24.57 8.87 25.89
C ILE A 6 -24.44 9.77 24.67
N VAL A 7 -23.22 10.16 24.29
CA VAL A 7 -22.98 10.99 23.10
C VAL A 7 -23.48 10.28 21.84
N PHE A 8 -23.18 9.00 21.68
CA PHE A 8 -23.66 8.21 20.54
C PHE A 8 -25.18 8.25 20.39
N ILE A 9 -25.91 7.97 21.47
CA ILE A 9 -27.39 7.94 21.46
C ILE A 9 -27.96 9.33 21.14
N VAL A 10 -27.39 10.40 21.72
CA VAL A 10 -27.83 11.77 21.43
C VAL A 10 -27.65 12.12 19.96
N VAL A 11 -26.51 11.73 19.37
CA VAL A 11 -26.24 11.96 17.94
C VAL A 11 -27.22 11.17 17.06
N VAL A 12 -27.44 9.88 17.34
CA VAL A 12 -28.38 9.04 16.58
C VAL A 12 -29.80 9.60 16.66
N LEU A 13 -30.27 9.97 17.87
CA LEU A 13 -31.60 10.55 18.06
C LEU A 13 -31.75 11.88 17.32
N PHE A 14 -30.73 12.74 17.36
CA PHE A 14 -30.74 14.01 16.62
C PHE A 14 -30.87 13.81 15.11
N PHE A 15 -30.09 12.89 14.53
CA PHE A 15 -30.16 12.60 13.09
C PHE A 15 -31.45 11.88 12.71
N THR A 16 -31.98 11.00 13.57
CA THR A 16 -33.26 10.32 13.37
C THR A 16 -34.42 11.31 13.35
N TRP A 17 -34.50 12.20 14.34
CA TRP A 17 -35.46 13.30 14.38
C TRP A 17 -35.34 14.17 13.12
N ARG A 18 -34.11 14.58 12.78
CA ARG A 18 -33.86 15.46 11.64
C ARG A 18 -34.28 14.81 10.33
N GLY A 19 -34.00 13.51 10.17
CA GLY A 19 -34.44 12.70 9.03
C GLY A 19 -35.96 12.61 8.93
N TYR A 20 -36.66 12.42 10.05
CA TYR A 20 -38.11 12.44 10.11
C TYR A 20 -38.70 13.80 9.67
N LYS A 21 -38.15 14.92 10.16
CA LYS A 21 -38.64 16.27 9.80
C LYS A 21 -38.42 16.63 8.32
N LYS A 22 -37.32 16.19 7.72
CA LYS A 22 -36.98 16.52 6.33
C LYS A 22 -37.48 15.50 5.30
N GLY A 23 -37.86 14.31 5.75
CA GLY A 23 -38.19 13.19 4.88
C GLY A 23 -36.97 12.62 4.17
N PHE A 24 -37.21 11.56 3.41
CA PHE A 24 -36.19 10.79 2.70
C PHE A 24 -35.46 11.60 1.62
N ILE A 25 -36.21 12.32 0.77
CA ILE A 25 -35.66 13.17 -0.29
C ILE A 25 -34.74 14.26 0.28
N GLY A 26 -35.13 14.87 1.40
CA GLY A 26 -34.35 15.91 2.05
C GLY A 26 -33.07 15.38 2.69
N ALA A 27 -33.05 14.10 3.08
CA ALA A 27 -31.88 13.46 3.64
C ALA A 27 -30.89 12.99 2.55
N ILE A 28 -31.40 12.37 1.47
CA ILE A 28 -30.59 11.93 0.32
C ILE A 28 -29.92 13.12 -0.37
N SER A 29 -30.67 14.20 -0.63
CA SER A 29 -30.11 15.39 -1.28
C SER A 29 -28.92 15.94 -0.50
N ARG A 30 -28.95 15.87 0.83
CA ARG A 30 -27.82 16.26 1.67
C ARG A 30 -26.64 15.32 1.51
N VAL A 31 -26.83 14.00 1.55
CA VAL A 31 -25.73 13.05 1.35
C VAL A 31 -25.12 13.21 -0.04
N LEU A 32 -25.95 13.33 -1.07
CA LEU A 32 -25.48 13.55 -2.43
C LEU A 32 -24.69 14.86 -2.55
N SER A 33 -25.11 15.92 -1.85
CA SER A 33 -24.33 17.17 -1.79
C SER A 33 -22.96 17.00 -1.15
N PHE A 34 -22.84 16.13 -0.14
CA PHE A 34 -21.54 15.82 0.49
C PHE A 34 -20.64 15.03 -0.46
N VAL A 35 -21.21 14.02 -1.15
CA VAL A 35 -20.49 13.19 -2.12
C VAL A 35 -19.95 14.04 -3.28
N ILE A 36 -20.72 15.04 -3.74
CA ILE A 36 -20.29 15.95 -4.82
C ILE A 36 -19.33 17.04 -4.31
N ALA A 37 -19.56 17.56 -3.10
CA ALA A 37 -18.73 18.62 -2.53
C ALA A 37 -17.30 18.14 -2.18
N TYR A 38 -17.13 16.86 -1.83
CA TYR A 38 -15.81 16.30 -1.49
C TYR A 38 -14.79 16.36 -2.65
N PRO A 39 -15.05 15.79 -3.84
CA PRO A 39 -14.13 15.90 -4.97
C PRO A 39 -13.99 17.36 -5.43
N ALA A 40 -15.07 18.15 -5.40
CA ALA A 40 -14.99 19.57 -5.72
C ALA A 40 -14.02 20.31 -4.80
N ALA A 41 -14.03 20.02 -3.49
CA ALA A 41 -13.06 20.58 -2.57
C ALA A 41 -11.63 20.19 -2.99
N ILE A 42 -11.34 18.93 -3.30
CA ILE A 42 -9.99 18.49 -3.70
C ILE A 42 -9.51 19.23 -4.97
N PHE A 43 -10.33 19.29 -6.01
CA PHE A 43 -9.94 19.91 -7.29
C PHE A 43 -9.83 21.43 -7.22
N PHE A 44 -10.75 22.10 -6.52
CA PHE A 44 -10.81 23.56 -6.49
C PHE A 44 -10.01 24.21 -5.34
N THR A 45 -9.52 23.44 -4.36
CA THR A 45 -8.76 24.03 -3.23
C THR A 45 -7.51 24.77 -3.71
N LYS A 46 -6.73 24.21 -4.64
CA LYS A 46 -5.50 24.86 -5.15
C LYS A 46 -5.76 26.23 -5.79
N PRO A 47 -6.63 26.35 -6.82
CA PRO A 47 -6.88 27.66 -7.44
C PRO A 47 -7.53 28.65 -6.46
N PHE A 48 -8.41 28.19 -5.57
CA PHE A 48 -9.06 29.06 -4.60
C PHE A 48 -8.13 29.52 -3.47
N ALA A 49 -7.19 28.67 -3.03
CA ALA A 49 -6.17 29.07 -2.07
C ALA A 49 -5.27 30.16 -2.64
N ASN A 50 -4.89 30.07 -3.92
CA ASN A 50 -4.13 31.13 -4.61
C ASN A 50 -4.92 32.45 -4.66
N PHE A 51 -6.23 32.38 -4.88
CA PHE A 51 -7.12 33.55 -4.82
C PHE A 51 -7.19 34.14 -3.40
N LEU A 52 -7.38 33.30 -2.38
CA LEU A 52 -7.46 33.72 -0.97
C LEU A 52 -6.15 34.36 -0.46
N ARG A 53 -4.99 33.93 -0.96
CA ARG A 53 -3.68 34.50 -0.59
C ARG A 53 -3.60 36.01 -0.88
N GLY A 54 -4.35 36.50 -1.88
CA GLY A 54 -4.40 37.93 -2.18
C GLY A 54 -5.26 38.75 -1.22
N ILE A 55 -6.15 38.10 -0.45
CA ILE A 55 -7.13 38.77 0.42
C ILE A 55 -6.77 38.58 1.89
N ILE A 56 -6.20 37.42 2.24
CA ILE A 56 -5.90 37.04 3.62
C ILE A 56 -4.40 36.72 3.74
N ALA A 57 -3.74 37.30 4.73
CA ALA A 57 -2.34 37.03 5.08
C ALA A 57 -2.16 35.69 5.81
N LEU A 58 -2.82 34.63 5.31
CA LEU A 58 -2.69 33.27 5.79
C LEU A 58 -1.80 32.51 4.80
N ASP A 59 -0.74 31.89 5.31
CA ASP A 59 0.19 31.12 4.49
C ASP A 59 0.23 29.64 4.87
N GLY A 60 0.78 28.84 3.95
CA GLY A 60 1.02 27.42 4.15
C GLY A 60 -0.25 26.58 4.29
N LEU A 61 -0.16 25.52 5.09
CA LEU A 61 -1.19 24.48 5.23
C LEU A 61 -2.54 25.02 5.74
N LEU A 62 -2.52 26.06 6.59
CA LEU A 62 -3.74 26.62 7.16
C LEU A 62 -4.59 27.33 6.11
N LEU A 63 -3.97 27.98 5.11
CA LEU A 63 -4.67 28.56 3.96
C LEU A 63 -5.39 27.47 3.14
N PHE A 64 -4.72 26.35 2.86
CA PHE A 64 -5.32 25.22 2.14
C PHE A 64 -6.50 24.60 2.90
N LEU A 65 -6.39 24.48 4.23
CA LEU A 65 -7.47 23.96 5.06
C LEU A 65 -8.69 24.89 5.04
N VAL A 66 -8.47 26.20 5.23
CA VAL A 66 -9.56 27.21 5.17
C VAL A 66 -10.19 27.26 3.78
N ALA A 67 -9.38 27.22 2.71
CA ALA A 67 -9.85 27.20 1.33
C ALA A 67 -10.71 25.95 1.05
N GLY A 68 -10.22 24.77 1.42
CA GLY A 68 -10.93 23.51 1.22
C GLY A 68 -12.24 23.45 1.99
N CYS A 69 -12.25 23.86 3.27
CA CYS A 69 -13.49 23.95 4.05
C CYS A 69 -14.50 24.93 3.44
N THR A 70 -14.04 26.08 2.96
CA THR A 70 -14.92 27.10 2.36
C THR A 70 -15.57 26.59 1.08
N ILE A 71 -14.79 25.97 0.18
CA ILE A 71 -15.32 25.38 -1.05
C ILE A 71 -16.31 24.26 -0.71
N PHE A 72 -15.92 23.35 0.17
CA PHE A 72 -16.76 22.22 0.55
C PHE A 72 -18.13 22.67 1.04
N LEU A 73 -18.17 23.66 1.94
CA LEU A 73 -19.42 24.21 2.47
C LEU A 73 -20.23 24.95 1.39
N THR A 74 -19.57 25.74 0.54
CA THR A 74 -20.23 26.51 -0.52
C THR A 74 -20.85 25.59 -1.57
N VAL A 75 -20.11 24.60 -2.04
CA VAL A 75 -20.58 23.62 -3.04
C VAL A 75 -21.67 22.74 -2.45
N SER A 76 -21.50 22.23 -1.21
CA SER A 76 -22.54 21.45 -0.54
C SER A 76 -23.85 22.24 -0.40
N LEU A 77 -23.75 23.53 -0.04
CA LEU A 77 -24.92 24.42 0.04
C LEU A 77 -25.55 24.64 -1.34
N ALA A 78 -24.76 24.95 -2.37
CA ALA A 78 -25.24 25.18 -3.72
C ALA A 78 -25.96 23.94 -4.29
N VAL A 79 -25.37 22.75 -4.15
CA VAL A 79 -25.97 21.48 -4.59
C VAL A 79 -27.24 21.18 -3.78
N THR A 80 -27.23 21.44 -2.47
CA THR A 80 -28.43 21.26 -1.64
C THR A 80 -29.57 22.18 -2.11
N LEU A 81 -29.27 23.44 -2.42
CA LEU A 81 -30.27 24.40 -2.92
C LEU A 81 -30.80 23.96 -4.29
N LEU A 82 -29.91 23.51 -5.19
CA LEU A 82 -30.28 23.02 -6.51
C LEU A 82 -31.21 21.79 -6.41
N LEU A 83 -30.83 20.78 -5.61
CA LEU A 83 -31.64 19.58 -5.43
C LEU A 83 -32.97 19.88 -4.74
N ASN A 84 -32.99 20.83 -3.80
CA ASN A 84 -34.23 21.27 -3.16
C ASN A 84 -35.14 22.03 -4.14
N ALA A 85 -34.56 22.81 -5.06
CA ALA A 85 -35.31 23.46 -6.14
C ALA A 85 -35.93 22.40 -7.07
N ILE A 86 -35.16 21.40 -7.51
CA ILE A 86 -35.67 20.29 -8.33
C ILE A 86 -36.75 19.51 -7.59
N ALA A 87 -36.56 19.23 -6.30
CA ALA A 87 -37.55 18.51 -5.49
C ALA A 87 -38.88 19.25 -5.37
N ARG A 88 -38.88 20.59 -5.46
CA ARG A 88 -40.12 21.39 -5.48
C ARG A 88 -40.90 21.26 -6.79
N LEU A 89 -40.27 20.83 -7.89
CA LEU A 89 -40.96 20.61 -9.16
C LEU A 89 -41.73 19.27 -9.20
N ILE A 90 -41.46 18.35 -8.27
CA ILE A 90 -42.13 17.05 -8.23
C ILE A 90 -43.46 17.19 -7.48
N PRO A 91 -44.63 16.92 -8.12
CA PRO A 91 -45.93 17.01 -7.46
C PRO A 91 -46.00 16.08 -6.25
N GLN A 92 -46.30 16.63 -5.07
CA GLN A 92 -46.41 15.81 -3.86
C GLN A 92 -47.78 15.12 -3.82
N THR A 93 -47.80 13.81 -4.05
CA THR A 93 -48.97 12.98 -3.75
C THR A 93 -48.98 12.62 -2.26
N GLU A 94 -50.17 12.52 -1.63
CA GLU A 94 -50.28 12.21 -0.19
C GLU A 94 -49.58 10.91 0.22
N ILE A 95 -49.57 9.91 -0.67
CA ILE A 95 -48.89 8.62 -0.47
C ILE A 95 -47.36 8.81 -0.32
N THR A 96 -46.79 9.81 -0.99
CA THR A 96 -45.36 10.13 -0.93
C THR A 96 -44.99 10.82 0.39
N ALA A 97 -45.91 11.54 1.02
CA ALA A 97 -45.64 12.29 2.25
C ALA A 97 -45.37 11.37 3.46
N THR A 98 -46.16 10.30 3.60
CA THR A 98 -46.01 9.36 4.72
C THR A 98 -44.83 8.41 4.53
N SER A 99 -44.67 7.87 3.32
CA SER A 99 -43.53 7.00 2.97
C SER A 99 -42.19 7.73 3.09
N SER A 100 -42.13 9.01 2.69
CA SER A 100 -40.92 9.83 2.82
C SER A 100 -40.49 10.04 4.28
N LYS A 101 -41.42 10.18 5.24
CA LYS A 101 -41.06 10.34 6.66
C LYS A 101 -40.46 9.07 7.26
N ILE A 102 -41.01 7.91 6.91
CA ILE A 102 -40.50 6.60 7.35
C ILE A 102 -39.11 6.37 6.75
N GLY A 103 -38.95 6.59 5.44
CA GLY A 103 -37.65 6.48 4.78
C GLY A 103 -36.62 7.46 5.35
N GLY A 104 -37.03 8.70 5.65
CA GLY A 104 -36.16 9.70 6.28
C GLY A 104 -35.71 9.32 7.69
N THR A 105 -36.56 8.64 8.46
CA THR A 105 -36.23 8.13 9.80
C THR A 105 -35.19 7.02 9.71
N LEU A 106 -35.43 6.01 8.87
CA LEU A 106 -34.52 4.89 8.67
C LEU A 106 -33.13 5.37 8.20
N PHE A 107 -33.13 6.26 7.21
CA PHE A 107 -31.90 6.84 6.69
C PHE A 107 -31.19 7.73 7.73
N GLY A 108 -31.95 8.47 8.54
CA GLY A 108 -31.44 9.24 9.67
C GLY A 108 -30.76 8.38 10.74
N VAL A 109 -31.29 7.19 11.02
CA VAL A 109 -30.65 6.21 11.94
C VAL A 109 -29.32 5.73 11.38
N VAL A 110 -29.26 5.35 10.10
CA VAL A 110 -28.03 4.87 9.45
C VAL A 110 -26.94 5.95 9.50
N ILE A 111 -27.27 7.16 9.06
CA ILE A 111 -26.32 8.28 9.07
C ILE A 111 -25.93 8.66 10.49
N GLY A 112 -26.91 8.75 11.39
CA GLY A 112 -26.68 9.07 12.80
C GLY A 112 -25.75 8.05 13.46
N SER A 113 -25.84 6.78 13.08
CA SER A 113 -24.96 5.72 13.58
C SER A 113 -23.54 5.88 13.07
N VAL A 114 -23.34 6.17 11.77
CA VAL A 114 -22.01 6.44 11.21
C VAL A 114 -21.35 7.66 11.87
N PHE A 115 -22.06 8.79 11.94
CA PHE A 115 -21.53 10.00 12.58
C PHE A 115 -21.38 9.84 14.09
N GLY A 116 -22.26 9.07 14.73
CA GLY A 116 -22.17 8.74 16.14
C GLY A 116 -20.89 7.96 16.45
N LEU A 117 -20.55 6.95 15.64
CA LEU A 117 -19.32 6.18 15.79
C LEU A 117 -18.07 7.05 15.60
N ILE A 118 -18.08 7.93 14.59
CA ILE A 118 -16.98 8.88 14.36
C ILE A 118 -16.83 9.83 15.56
N ALA A 119 -17.93 10.37 16.10
CA ALA A 119 -17.88 11.25 17.25
C ALA A 119 -17.35 10.54 18.51
N VAL A 120 -17.78 9.30 18.75
CA VAL A 120 -17.26 8.47 19.85
C VAL A 120 -15.77 8.24 19.70
N TYR A 121 -15.30 7.92 18.49
CA TYR A 121 -13.89 7.70 18.21
C TYR A 121 -13.04 8.96 18.48
N VAL A 122 -13.51 10.13 18.01
CA VAL A 122 -12.81 11.40 18.25
C VAL A 122 -12.77 11.74 19.75
N ILE A 123 -13.86 11.49 20.48
CA ILE A 123 -13.89 11.69 21.94
C ILE A 123 -12.93 10.73 22.64
N ASP A 124 -12.86 9.46 22.22
CA ASP A 124 -11.91 8.50 22.78
C ASP A 124 -10.46 8.95 22.59
N ILE A 125 -10.13 9.52 21.42
CA ILE A 125 -8.81 10.11 21.15
C ILE A 125 -8.54 11.33 22.03
N LEU A 126 -9.52 12.23 22.19
CA LEU A 126 -9.33 13.48 22.94
C LEU A 126 -9.33 13.29 24.46
N VAL A 127 -10.09 12.31 24.95
CA VAL A 127 -10.28 12.07 26.39
C VAL A 127 -9.22 11.13 26.94
N LYS A 128 -8.53 10.30 26.13
CA LYS A 128 -7.38 9.51 26.57
C LYS A 128 -6.33 10.45 27.20
N PRO A 129 -6.20 10.44 28.54
CA PRO A 129 -5.32 11.37 29.21
C PRO A 129 -3.88 11.07 28.78
N LYS A 130 -3.11 12.12 28.50
CA LYS A 130 -1.69 12.09 28.08
C LYS A 130 -0.74 11.58 29.19
N SER A 131 -1.24 10.75 30.11
CA SER A 131 -0.62 10.50 31.42
C SER A 131 0.44 9.40 31.45
N GLU A 132 0.77 8.73 30.34
CA GLU A 132 1.79 7.66 30.36
C GLU A 132 3.17 8.07 29.81
N ILE A 133 3.32 9.27 29.25
CA ILE A 133 4.62 9.71 28.72
C ILE A 133 5.56 10.23 29.83
N ALA A 134 5.03 10.56 31.02
CA ALA A 134 5.84 11.13 32.10
C ALA A 134 6.57 10.09 32.98
N THR A 135 6.19 8.81 32.94
CA THR A 135 6.75 7.80 33.86
C THR A 135 8.08 7.21 33.38
N TYR A 136 8.41 7.29 32.09
CA TYR A 136 9.68 6.79 31.55
C TYR A 136 10.81 7.83 31.55
N ALA A 137 10.51 9.13 31.73
CA ALA A 137 11.53 10.18 31.74
C ALA A 137 12.27 10.34 33.08
N ASN A 138 11.75 9.79 34.18
CA ASN A 138 12.37 9.90 35.51
C ASN A 138 13.14 8.64 35.97
N ALA A 139 13.25 7.60 35.14
CA ALA A 139 13.96 6.37 35.48
C ALA A 139 15.45 6.36 35.06
N GLN A 140 16.00 7.45 34.51
CA GLN A 140 17.38 7.50 34.00
C GLN A 140 18.22 8.67 34.53
N THR A 141 17.98 9.17 35.74
CA THR A 141 18.88 10.17 36.34
C THR A 141 19.24 9.86 37.79
N GLU A 142 19.94 8.75 38.01
CA GLU A 142 20.97 8.65 39.06
C GLU A 142 22.11 7.72 38.59
N PRO A 143 23.21 8.26 38.02
CA PRO A 143 24.46 7.52 37.98
C PRO A 143 25.09 7.58 39.38
N ASN A 144 24.89 6.48 40.11
CA ASN A 144 25.61 6.13 41.32
C ASN A 144 27.13 6.33 41.10
N ARG A 145 27.68 7.36 41.73
CA ARG A 145 29.09 7.79 41.62
C ARG A 145 29.72 7.82 43.00
N GLU A 146 29.50 6.79 43.82
CA GLU A 146 30.12 6.71 45.15
C GLU A 146 30.22 5.26 45.66
N ASN A 147 30.79 4.34 44.87
CA ASN A 147 31.33 3.07 45.38
C ASN A 147 32.16 2.36 44.29
N ARG A 148 33.39 2.83 44.07
CA ARG A 148 34.46 2.08 43.38
C ARG A 148 35.68 2.14 44.28
N GLU A 149 35.69 1.36 45.37
CA GLU A 149 36.92 1.04 46.10
C GLU A 149 36.82 -0.14 47.10
N ALA A 150 35.69 -0.87 47.19
CA ALA A 150 35.51 -1.93 48.20
C ALA A 150 35.16 -3.35 47.67
N ASP A 151 35.21 -3.60 46.36
CA ASP A 151 34.73 -4.86 45.75
C ASP A 151 35.84 -5.75 45.14
N GLU A 152 37.09 -5.65 45.60
CA GLU A 152 38.14 -6.62 45.22
C GLU A 152 38.30 -7.79 46.20
N GLU A 153 37.64 -7.81 47.37
CA GLU A 153 37.79 -8.90 48.36
C GLU A 153 36.65 -9.92 48.44
N THR A 154 35.52 -9.71 47.79
CA THR A 154 34.34 -10.59 47.93
C THR A 154 34.17 -11.63 46.81
N ILE A 155 35.00 -11.60 45.76
CA ILE A 155 35.02 -12.62 44.69
C ILE A 155 35.82 -13.86 45.12
N LYS A 156 35.48 -14.46 46.27
CA LYS A 156 35.92 -15.82 46.63
C LYS A 156 34.85 -16.67 47.32
N LYS A 157 33.61 -16.21 47.40
CA LYS A 157 32.63 -16.92 48.25
C LYS A 157 31.23 -17.04 47.69
N TYR A 158 31.04 -17.37 46.41
CA TYR A 158 29.79 -18.04 45.98
C TYR A 158 30.07 -18.95 44.79
N VAL A 159 30.47 -20.19 45.12
CA VAL A 159 30.43 -21.36 44.25
C VAL A 159 29.31 -22.25 44.78
N MET A 160 28.43 -22.66 43.85
CA MET A 160 27.34 -23.64 43.93
C MET A 160 26.10 -23.32 44.79
N GLU A 161 24.95 -23.18 44.12
CA GLU A 161 23.80 -24.05 44.39
C GLU A 161 22.96 -24.21 43.12
N GLU A 162 23.06 -25.39 42.49
CA GLU A 162 22.19 -25.85 41.42
C GLU A 162 20.76 -26.07 41.94
N GLY A 163 19.77 -25.75 41.10
CA GLY A 163 18.46 -26.39 41.17
C GLY A 163 17.32 -25.52 41.69
N ARG A 164 16.80 -24.59 40.85
CA ARG A 164 15.37 -24.25 40.82
C ARG A 164 14.95 -23.89 39.38
N PRO A 165 13.83 -24.43 38.86
CA PRO A 165 13.30 -23.99 37.57
C PRO A 165 12.69 -22.59 37.72
N PHE A 166 13.24 -21.62 37.00
CA PHE A 166 12.59 -20.32 36.81
C PHE A 166 11.41 -20.48 35.86
N VAL A 167 10.20 -20.54 36.42
CA VAL A 167 8.97 -20.35 35.65
C VAL A 167 8.80 -18.85 35.43
N ASN A 168 9.26 -18.36 34.28
CA ASN A 168 8.92 -17.03 33.79
C ASN A 168 7.51 -17.08 33.17
N THR A 169 6.48 -16.93 34.00
CA THR A 169 5.13 -16.56 33.58
C THR A 169 5.04 -15.04 33.54
N SER A 170 5.72 -14.42 32.57
CA SER A 170 5.36 -13.09 32.12
C SER A 170 3.99 -13.19 31.46
N LYS A 171 2.95 -12.78 32.19
CA LYS A 171 1.63 -12.50 31.64
C LYS A 171 1.80 -11.48 30.54
N ASP A 172 1.67 -11.93 29.29
CA ASP A 172 1.42 -11.04 28.17
C ASP A 172 0.21 -10.19 28.54
N THR A 173 0.47 -8.91 28.74
CA THR A 173 -0.53 -7.98 29.20
C THR A 173 -1.49 -7.82 28.03
N PHE A 174 -2.80 -7.98 28.25
CA PHE A 174 -3.86 -7.86 27.24
C PHE A 174 -3.73 -6.60 26.35
N ILE A 175 -3.04 -5.56 26.85
CA ILE A 175 -2.69 -4.33 26.14
C ILE A 175 -1.62 -4.54 25.07
N ASP A 176 -0.63 -5.41 25.27
CA ASP A 176 0.38 -5.75 24.27
C ASP A 176 -0.23 -6.58 23.13
N THR A 177 -1.15 -7.49 23.45
CA THR A 177 -1.94 -8.25 22.47
C THR A 177 -2.91 -7.35 21.68
N ALA A 178 -3.57 -6.40 22.35
CA ALA A 178 -4.49 -5.46 21.72
C ALA A 178 -3.76 -4.39 20.88
N ALA A 179 -2.59 -3.92 21.32
CA ALA A 179 -1.75 -3.00 20.55
C ALA A 179 -1.18 -3.69 19.30
N LYS A 180 -0.72 -4.95 19.43
CA LYS A 180 -0.29 -5.76 18.28
C LYS A 180 -1.43 -5.98 17.28
N GLN A 181 -2.64 -6.31 17.74
CA GLN A 181 -3.82 -6.48 16.86
C GLN A 181 -4.29 -5.18 16.19
N MET A 182 -4.18 -4.04 16.88
CA MET A 182 -4.64 -2.76 16.35
C MET A 182 -3.66 -2.14 15.36
N VAL A 183 -2.35 -2.27 15.60
CA VAL A 183 -1.28 -1.89 14.64
C VAL A 183 -1.30 -2.81 13.42
N SER A 184 -1.55 -4.10 13.64
CA SER A 184 -1.78 -5.09 12.59
C SER A 184 -2.96 -4.69 11.69
N ASN A 185 -4.16 -4.49 12.24
CA ASN A 185 -5.34 -4.15 11.43
C ASN A 185 -5.29 -2.76 10.75
N ALA A 186 -4.60 -1.78 11.35
CA ALA A 186 -4.42 -0.46 10.74
C ALA A 186 -3.40 -0.48 9.59
N ALA A 187 -2.34 -1.29 9.70
CA ALA A 187 -1.34 -1.45 8.65
C ALA A 187 -1.89 -2.18 7.42
N SER A 188 -2.68 -3.25 7.61
CA SER A 188 -3.31 -3.97 6.48
C SER A 188 -4.34 -3.11 5.72
N THR A 189 -5.07 -2.24 6.41
CA THR A 189 -6.07 -1.36 5.77
C THR A 189 -5.42 -0.20 5.01
N ALA A 190 -4.32 0.37 5.52
CA ALA A 190 -3.63 1.48 4.87
C ALA A 190 -2.85 1.03 3.61
N VAL A 191 -2.30 -0.20 3.62
CA VAL A 191 -1.55 -0.73 2.47
C VAL A 191 -2.47 -1.28 1.37
N ALA A 192 -3.60 -1.89 1.73
CA ALA A 192 -4.61 -2.34 0.76
C ALA A 192 -5.23 -1.20 -0.09
N ILE A 193 -5.11 0.05 0.35
CA ILE A 193 -5.62 1.24 -0.34
C ILE A 193 -4.55 1.87 -1.25
N ILE A 194 -3.25 1.58 -1.04
CA ILE A 194 -2.14 2.28 -1.70
C ILE A 194 -1.43 1.41 -2.75
N THR A 195 -1.53 0.08 -2.68
CA THR A 195 -0.88 -0.82 -3.63
C THR A 195 -1.91 -1.63 -4.44
N ASP A 196 -2.07 -1.30 -5.72
CA ASP A 196 -2.87 -2.07 -6.70
C ASP A 196 -2.28 -3.46 -7.01
N ASP A 197 -1.11 -3.78 -6.46
CA ASP A 197 -0.46 -5.06 -6.63
C ASP A 197 -1.01 -6.11 -5.66
N LYS A 198 -1.75 -7.08 -6.21
CA LYS A 198 -2.37 -8.20 -5.48
C LYS A 198 -1.33 -8.97 -4.64
N ALA A 199 -0.09 -9.09 -5.14
CA ALA A 199 0.99 -9.77 -4.43
C ALA A 199 1.45 -8.98 -3.18
N THR A 200 1.58 -7.66 -3.30
CA THR A 200 1.97 -6.79 -2.18
C THR A 200 0.90 -6.75 -1.07
N SER A 201 -0.37 -6.79 -1.44
CA SER A 201 -1.50 -6.84 -0.48
C SER A 201 -1.53 -8.16 0.32
N GLN A 202 -1.22 -9.29 -0.34
CA GLN A 202 -1.16 -10.61 0.31
C GLN A 202 0.03 -10.75 1.26
N ILE A 203 1.23 -10.38 0.82
CA ILE A 203 2.43 -10.36 1.67
C ILE A 203 2.22 -9.46 2.88
N THR A 204 1.61 -8.28 2.67
CA THR A 204 1.29 -7.37 3.78
C THR A 204 0.30 -7.99 4.74
N LYS A 205 -0.76 -8.64 4.24
CA LYS A 205 -1.75 -9.34 5.07
C LYS A 205 -1.08 -10.40 5.94
N THR A 206 -0.17 -11.20 5.40
CA THR A 206 0.42 -12.31 6.17
C THR A 206 1.49 -11.85 7.16
N ILE A 207 2.31 -10.87 6.79
CA ILE A 207 3.20 -10.19 7.74
C ILE A 207 2.38 -9.53 8.85
N THR A 208 1.17 -9.09 8.53
CA THR A 208 0.27 -8.46 9.50
C THR A 208 -0.42 -9.49 10.41
N GLU A 209 -0.78 -10.66 9.90
CA GLU A 209 -1.45 -11.73 10.65
C GLU A 209 -0.52 -12.38 11.69
N ASP A 210 0.72 -12.71 11.31
CA ASP A 210 1.73 -13.23 12.24
C ASP A 210 3.16 -12.77 11.85
N PRO A 211 3.53 -11.53 12.22
CA PRO A 211 4.85 -10.98 11.90
C PRO A 211 5.97 -11.77 12.57
N GLN A 212 5.72 -12.33 13.75
CA GLN A 212 6.75 -13.02 14.53
C GLN A 212 7.09 -14.38 13.91
N ALA A 213 6.08 -15.17 13.52
CA ALA A 213 6.32 -16.45 12.86
C ALA A 213 7.00 -16.28 11.50
N THR A 214 6.52 -15.34 10.67
CA THR A 214 7.08 -15.13 9.33
C THR A 214 8.53 -14.63 9.40
N LEU A 215 8.83 -13.69 10.32
CA LEU A 215 10.21 -13.27 10.57
C LEU A 215 11.09 -14.41 11.09
N GLY A 216 10.54 -15.30 11.93
CA GLY A 216 11.23 -16.50 12.38
C GLY A 216 11.65 -17.42 11.25
N HIS A 217 10.73 -17.75 10.33
CA HIS A 217 11.02 -18.58 9.16
C HIS A 217 12.05 -17.94 8.22
N VAL A 218 11.93 -16.64 7.96
CA VAL A 218 12.91 -15.91 7.14
C VAL A 218 14.27 -15.89 7.83
N GLN A 219 14.33 -15.71 9.14
CA GLN A 219 15.57 -15.73 9.90
C GLN A 219 16.21 -17.11 9.92
N ASN A 220 15.43 -18.18 10.07
CA ASN A 220 15.92 -19.56 10.01
C ASN A 220 16.48 -19.85 8.62
N MET A 221 15.74 -19.55 7.56
CA MET A 221 16.16 -19.75 6.17
C MET A 221 17.42 -18.95 5.82
N THR A 222 17.50 -17.69 6.25
CA THR A 222 18.68 -16.84 6.00
C THR A 222 19.89 -17.23 6.86
N ASN A 223 19.71 -18.00 7.93
CA ASN A 223 20.82 -18.55 8.73
C ASN A 223 21.15 -20.00 8.39
N ASP A 224 20.29 -20.68 7.64
CA ASP A 224 20.49 -22.04 7.15
C ASP A 224 21.72 -22.09 6.22
N GLY A 225 22.67 -22.95 6.61
CA GLY A 225 23.88 -23.19 5.84
C GLY A 225 23.58 -23.78 4.47
N GLU A 226 22.53 -24.59 4.35
CA GLU A 226 22.13 -25.22 3.09
C GLU A 226 21.58 -24.19 2.11
N PHE A 227 20.69 -23.30 2.55
CA PHE A 227 20.18 -22.20 1.73
C PHE A 227 21.30 -21.26 1.25
N LYS A 228 22.23 -20.89 2.15
CA LYS A 228 23.41 -20.10 1.76
C LYS A 228 24.29 -20.83 0.77
N ALA A 229 24.54 -22.13 0.98
CA ALA A 229 25.35 -22.92 0.06
C ALA A 229 24.71 -22.96 -1.32
N LEU A 230 23.39 -23.19 -1.38
CA LEU A 230 22.59 -23.21 -2.59
C LEU A 230 22.65 -21.87 -3.33
N LEU A 231 22.38 -20.75 -2.66
CA LEU A 231 22.44 -19.42 -3.26
C LEU A 231 23.84 -19.05 -3.78
N ASN A 232 24.90 -19.66 -3.25
CA ASN A 232 26.27 -19.44 -3.70
C ASN A 232 26.70 -20.38 -4.85
N LYS A 233 25.89 -21.37 -5.25
CA LYS A 233 26.22 -22.26 -6.38
C LYS A 233 26.13 -21.50 -7.71
N PRO A 234 27.20 -21.47 -8.53
CA PRO A 234 27.18 -20.76 -9.82
C PRO A 234 26.10 -21.23 -10.79
N SER A 235 25.79 -22.54 -10.80
CA SER A 235 24.74 -23.12 -11.65
C SER A 235 23.35 -22.59 -11.27
N PHE A 236 23.03 -22.60 -9.97
CA PHE A 236 21.76 -22.13 -9.44
C PHE A 236 21.58 -20.62 -9.69
N GLN A 237 22.64 -19.83 -9.46
CA GLN A 237 22.63 -18.40 -9.79
C GLN A 237 22.43 -18.15 -11.29
N ALA A 238 23.04 -18.96 -12.16
CA ALA A 238 22.88 -18.84 -13.60
C ALA A 238 21.42 -19.08 -14.03
N GLU A 239 20.73 -20.04 -13.41
CA GLU A 239 19.31 -20.30 -13.67
C GLU A 239 18.42 -19.16 -13.19
N LEU A 240 18.65 -18.65 -11.97
CA LEU A 240 17.92 -17.50 -11.43
C LEU A 240 18.16 -16.22 -12.27
N ASN A 241 19.38 -15.99 -12.74
CA ASN A 241 19.72 -14.86 -13.61
C ASN A 241 19.07 -14.96 -14.99
N ARG A 242 18.95 -16.17 -15.55
CA ARG A 242 18.26 -16.40 -16.83
C ARG A 242 16.75 -16.19 -16.72
N GLY A 243 16.18 -16.35 -15.52
CA GLY A 243 14.76 -16.22 -15.27
C GLY A 243 13.91 -17.31 -15.93
N ASN A 244 14.50 -18.47 -16.26
CA ASN A 244 13.76 -19.59 -16.83
C ASN A 244 13.16 -20.45 -15.71
N VAL A 245 11.86 -20.28 -15.49
CA VAL A 245 11.08 -21.00 -14.46
C VAL A 245 11.13 -22.51 -14.66
N GLU A 246 11.06 -22.99 -15.90
CA GLU A 246 10.97 -24.43 -16.19
C GLU A 246 12.30 -25.14 -15.82
N THR A 247 13.43 -24.53 -16.19
CA THR A 247 14.75 -25.06 -15.82
C THR A 247 14.95 -25.03 -14.31
N LEU A 248 14.45 -24.00 -13.62
CA LEU A 248 14.52 -23.93 -12.16
C LEU A 248 13.67 -25.01 -11.48
N LEU A 249 12.52 -25.39 -12.06
CA LEU A 249 11.69 -26.48 -11.53
C LEU A 249 12.35 -27.87 -11.71
N GLU A 250 13.11 -28.05 -12.79
CA GLU A 250 13.90 -29.27 -13.03
C GLU A 250 15.17 -29.33 -12.17
N ASN A 251 15.58 -28.21 -11.59
CA ASN A 251 16.78 -28.12 -10.78
C ASN A 251 16.59 -28.83 -9.43
N ARG A 252 17.38 -29.89 -9.21
CA ARG A 252 17.34 -30.70 -7.97
C ARG A 252 17.54 -29.86 -6.70
N ASP A 253 18.39 -28.87 -6.81
CA ASP A 253 18.79 -27.93 -5.75
C ASP A 253 17.60 -27.02 -5.34
N PHE A 254 16.76 -26.60 -6.30
CA PHE A 254 15.46 -25.96 -6.04
C PHE A 254 14.45 -26.91 -5.40
N GLN A 255 14.37 -28.16 -5.86
CA GLN A 255 13.45 -29.16 -5.31
C GLN A 255 13.78 -29.52 -3.85
N GLU A 256 15.06 -29.58 -3.49
CA GLU A 256 15.51 -29.75 -2.11
C GLU A 256 15.13 -28.51 -1.26
N LEU A 257 15.27 -27.30 -1.80
CA LEU A 257 14.82 -26.07 -1.13
C LEU A 257 13.30 -26.06 -0.86
N MET A 258 12.49 -26.54 -1.80
CA MET A 258 11.04 -26.62 -1.64
C MET A 258 10.61 -27.65 -0.57
N GLN A 259 11.48 -28.57 -0.20
CA GLN A 259 11.26 -29.52 0.91
C GLN A 259 11.61 -28.91 2.27
N ASN A 260 12.23 -27.74 2.31
CA ASN A 260 12.55 -27.06 3.57
C ASN A 260 11.26 -26.56 4.25
N PRO A 261 11.02 -26.90 5.53
CA PRO A 261 9.79 -26.52 6.23
C PRO A 261 9.60 -25.01 6.37
N ASP A 262 10.69 -24.23 6.53
CA ASP A 262 10.61 -22.77 6.60
C ASP A 262 10.23 -22.17 5.24
N MET A 263 10.73 -22.73 4.13
CA MET A 263 10.34 -22.32 2.78
C MET A 263 8.86 -22.61 2.51
N GLN A 264 8.38 -23.80 2.90
CA GLN A 264 6.96 -24.15 2.78
C GLN A 264 6.07 -23.22 3.60
N ALA A 265 6.50 -22.83 4.80
CA ALA A 265 5.78 -21.87 5.62
C ALA A 265 5.69 -20.49 4.96
N ILE A 266 6.79 -19.98 4.39
CA ILE A 266 6.84 -18.70 3.67
C ILE A 266 5.94 -18.71 2.42
N ILE A 267 5.92 -19.81 1.67
CA ILE A 267 5.10 -19.91 0.45
C ILE A 267 3.61 -20.04 0.80
N SER A 268 3.29 -20.84 1.81
CA SER A 268 1.91 -21.02 2.28
C SER A 268 1.33 -19.73 2.87
N ALA A 269 2.20 -18.90 3.45
CA ALA A 269 1.85 -17.57 3.94
C ALA A 269 1.28 -16.66 2.83
N ASP A 270 1.68 -16.82 1.57
CA ASP A 270 1.23 -15.93 0.49
C ASP A 270 -0.20 -16.22 -0.02
N GLY A 271 -0.90 -17.18 0.58
CA GLY A 271 -2.34 -17.40 0.41
C GLY A 271 -2.80 -17.96 -0.95
N ASP A 272 -1.89 -18.12 -1.92
CA ASP A 272 -2.20 -18.50 -3.31
C ASP A 272 -2.02 -20.00 -3.62
N GLY A 273 -1.84 -20.85 -2.59
CA GLY A 273 -1.88 -22.31 -2.74
C GLY A 273 -0.96 -23.04 -1.76
N VAL A 274 -1.34 -24.27 -1.41
CA VAL A 274 -0.49 -25.19 -0.64
C VAL A 274 0.68 -25.62 -1.53
N ALA A 275 1.91 -25.58 -1.02
CA ALA A 275 3.14 -25.91 -1.75
C ALA A 275 3.22 -27.37 -2.25
N THR A 276 2.18 -28.19 -2.01
CA THR A 276 2.14 -29.61 -2.38
C THR A 276 1.80 -29.86 -3.85
N ASP A 277 1.24 -28.88 -4.54
CA ASP A 277 0.88 -29.01 -5.95
C ASP A 277 1.95 -28.37 -6.85
N LYS A 278 2.18 -28.94 -8.04
CA LYS A 278 3.09 -28.40 -9.07
C LYS A 278 2.86 -26.90 -9.37
N SER A 279 1.63 -26.42 -9.17
CA SER A 279 1.28 -25.01 -9.32
C SER A 279 1.94 -24.13 -8.24
N GLY A 280 2.01 -24.61 -6.99
CA GLY A 280 2.66 -23.92 -5.88
C GLY A 280 4.18 -23.83 -6.08
N GLU A 281 4.81 -24.91 -6.52
CA GLU A 281 6.24 -24.94 -6.87
C GLU A 281 6.56 -23.94 -7.98
N ARG A 282 5.76 -23.90 -9.04
CA ARG A 282 5.92 -22.94 -10.15
C ARG A 282 5.76 -21.49 -9.67
N ALA A 283 4.77 -21.22 -8.83
CA ALA A 283 4.58 -19.89 -8.26
C ALA A 283 5.77 -19.47 -7.38
N ALA A 284 6.29 -20.40 -6.56
CA ALA A 284 7.48 -20.17 -5.75
C ALA A 284 8.72 -19.91 -6.61
N ALA A 285 8.93 -20.68 -7.67
CA ALA A 285 10.02 -20.50 -8.63
C ALA A 285 9.98 -19.12 -9.28
N VAL A 286 8.81 -18.67 -9.74
CA VAL A 286 8.61 -17.31 -10.30
C VAL A 286 8.98 -16.24 -9.28
N LYS A 287 8.48 -16.35 -8.03
CA LYS A 287 8.76 -15.37 -6.97
C LYS A 287 10.23 -15.36 -6.60
N MET A 288 10.89 -16.51 -6.56
CA MET A 288 12.31 -16.63 -6.27
C MET A 288 13.16 -15.97 -7.36
N ILE A 289 12.83 -16.19 -8.63
CA ILE A 289 13.47 -15.51 -9.77
C ILE A 289 13.30 -14.00 -9.65
N GLN A 290 12.09 -13.51 -9.39
CA GLN A 290 11.82 -12.07 -9.24
C GLN A 290 12.56 -11.46 -8.06
N ALA A 291 12.57 -12.13 -6.91
CA ALA A 291 13.33 -11.71 -5.74
C ALA A 291 14.84 -11.67 -6.03
N TRP A 292 15.36 -12.69 -6.73
CA TRP A 292 16.76 -12.74 -7.12
C TRP A 292 17.14 -11.62 -8.09
N GLN A 293 16.30 -11.35 -9.10
CA GLN A 293 16.52 -10.24 -10.02
C GLN A 293 16.56 -8.90 -9.27
N LYS A 294 15.64 -8.68 -8.32
CA LYS A 294 15.67 -7.49 -7.45
C LYS A 294 16.97 -7.40 -6.66
N VAL A 295 17.40 -8.50 -6.02
CA VAL A 295 18.67 -8.55 -5.27
C VAL A 295 19.87 -8.29 -6.18
N SER A 296 19.87 -8.84 -7.39
CA SER A 296 20.94 -8.64 -8.38
C SER A 296 21.03 -7.18 -8.80
N THR A 297 19.89 -6.53 -9.08
CA THR A 297 19.82 -5.09 -9.37
C THR A 297 20.35 -4.27 -8.19
N LEU A 298 19.90 -4.58 -6.97
CA LEU A 298 20.35 -3.88 -5.75
C LEU A 298 21.84 -4.06 -5.50
N LYS A 299 22.39 -5.26 -5.71
CA LYS A 299 23.81 -5.55 -5.54
C LYS A 299 24.69 -4.72 -6.49
N ASN A 300 24.15 -4.37 -7.66
CA ASN A 300 24.85 -3.59 -8.68
C ASN A 300 24.51 -2.08 -8.62
N ASP A 301 23.57 -1.65 -7.77
CA ASP A 301 23.26 -0.22 -7.61
C ASP A 301 24.41 0.48 -6.84
N PRO A 302 25.05 1.51 -7.42
CA PRO A 302 26.17 2.20 -6.78
C PRO A 302 25.80 2.83 -5.44
N ARG A 303 24.55 3.28 -5.26
CA ARG A 303 24.07 3.87 -4.01
C ARG A 303 23.93 2.82 -2.93
N VAL A 304 23.43 1.63 -3.28
CA VAL A 304 23.36 0.50 -2.34
C VAL A 304 24.76 0.08 -1.91
N LEU A 305 25.72 0.02 -2.85
CA LEU A 305 27.11 -0.27 -2.53
C LEU A 305 27.73 0.79 -1.61
N GLU A 306 27.42 2.06 -1.78
CA GLU A 306 27.88 3.14 -0.89
C GLU A 306 27.28 3.02 0.52
N ILE A 307 25.98 2.72 0.62
CA ILE A 307 25.30 2.53 1.90
C ILE A 307 25.86 1.30 2.63
N VAL A 308 25.99 0.17 1.94
CA VAL A 308 26.44 -1.10 2.53
C VAL A 308 27.91 -1.05 2.92
N ARG A 309 28.75 -0.27 2.24
CA ARG A 309 30.17 -0.10 2.61
C ARG A 309 30.41 0.88 3.75
N ASP A 310 29.38 1.61 4.20
CA ASP A 310 29.50 2.56 5.29
C ASP A 310 29.68 1.86 6.65
N GLU A 311 30.80 2.11 7.33
CA GLU A 311 31.12 1.48 8.61
C GLU A 311 30.12 1.82 9.72
N ALA A 312 29.59 3.05 9.74
CA ALA A 312 28.64 3.47 10.77
C ALA A 312 27.29 2.77 10.58
N PHE A 313 26.84 2.62 9.34
CA PHE A 313 25.65 1.85 8.97
C PHE A 313 25.82 0.37 9.31
N GLN A 314 26.98 -0.22 9.00
CA GLN A 314 27.30 -1.61 9.39
C GLN A 314 27.32 -1.81 10.91
N ALA A 315 27.91 -0.86 11.65
CA ALA A 315 27.90 -0.91 13.12
C ALA A 315 26.46 -0.87 13.68
N GLN A 316 25.59 -0.06 13.08
CA GLN A 316 24.17 0.01 13.47
C GLN A 316 23.39 -1.25 13.08
N LEU A 317 23.63 -1.81 11.89
CA LEU A 317 23.03 -3.08 11.46
C LEU A 317 23.37 -4.22 12.43
N ASN A 318 24.62 -4.28 12.89
CA ASN A 318 25.09 -5.28 13.84
C ASN A 318 24.75 -4.97 15.30
N SER A 319 24.28 -3.75 15.60
CA SER A 319 23.96 -3.37 16.97
C SER A 319 22.72 -4.12 17.50
N PRO A 320 22.67 -4.48 18.79
CA PRO A 320 21.46 -5.07 19.40
C PRO A 320 20.26 -4.13 19.36
N ASN A 321 20.49 -2.81 19.39
CA ASN A 321 19.44 -1.80 19.36
C ASN A 321 19.13 -1.38 17.90
N LYS A 322 17.99 -1.80 17.36
CA LYS A 322 17.60 -1.45 15.98
C LYS A 322 16.96 -0.06 15.85
N LEU A 323 16.69 0.65 16.94
CA LEU A 323 16.03 1.96 16.88
C LEU A 323 16.86 3.02 16.12
N PRO A 324 18.18 3.17 16.34
CA PRO A 324 19.01 4.09 15.57
C PRO A 324 19.04 3.77 14.07
N LEU A 325 18.94 2.48 13.70
CA LEU A 325 18.93 2.05 12.30
C LEU A 325 17.70 2.58 11.57
N LEU A 326 16.52 2.57 12.21
CA LEU A 326 15.28 3.10 11.63
C LEU A 326 15.31 4.62 11.42
N MET A 327 16.11 5.33 12.21
CA MET A 327 16.30 6.77 12.09
C MET A 327 17.45 7.15 11.14
N ASN A 328 18.26 6.17 10.71
CA ASN A 328 19.40 6.43 9.84
C ASN A 328 18.90 6.87 8.45
N PRO A 329 19.36 8.02 7.92
CA PRO A 329 19.00 8.46 6.57
C PRO A 329 19.32 7.42 5.49
N LYS A 330 20.42 6.66 5.64
CA LYS A 330 20.83 5.61 4.72
C LYS A 330 19.89 4.41 4.72
N MET A 331 19.25 4.10 5.85
CA MET A 331 18.22 3.05 5.89
C MET A 331 16.98 3.48 5.10
N ARG A 332 16.59 4.75 5.17
CA ARG A 332 15.47 5.30 4.37
C ARG A 332 15.80 5.30 2.89
N GLU A 333 17.02 5.70 2.52
CA GLU A 333 17.49 5.67 1.13
C GLU A 333 17.53 4.23 0.60
N LEU A 334 18.07 3.28 1.37
CA LEU A 334 18.05 1.86 0.99
C LEU A 334 16.63 1.33 0.80
N THR A 335 15.71 1.72 1.70
CA THR A 335 14.29 1.38 1.63
C THR A 335 13.66 1.95 0.35
N GLU A 336 13.91 3.21 0.05
CA GLU A 336 13.45 3.86 -1.19
C GLU A 336 13.98 3.12 -2.42
N ILE A 337 15.27 2.78 -2.48
CA ILE A 337 15.83 2.03 -3.62
C ILE A 337 15.14 0.66 -3.77
N ILE A 338 14.91 -0.07 -2.68
CA ILE A 338 14.25 -1.39 -2.70
C ILE A 338 12.82 -1.29 -3.22
N PHE A 339 12.05 -0.29 -2.78
CA PHE A 339 10.64 -0.15 -3.14
C PHE A 339 10.44 0.56 -4.49
N SER A 340 11.29 1.50 -4.88
CA SER A 340 11.19 2.23 -6.14
C SER A 340 11.68 1.41 -7.35
N SER A 341 12.62 0.48 -7.15
CA SER A 341 13.15 -0.34 -8.25
C SER A 341 12.14 -1.36 -8.81
N GLY A 342 11.02 -1.58 -8.11
CA GLY A 342 9.98 -2.55 -8.52
C GLY A 342 9.03 -2.07 -9.62
N ASN A 343 8.93 -0.75 -9.86
CA ASN A 343 7.99 -0.17 -10.83
C ASN A 343 8.61 0.09 -12.22
N GLY A 344 9.83 -0.41 -12.47
CA GLY A 344 10.66 -0.06 -13.63
C GLY A 344 10.29 -0.69 -14.98
N ASN A 345 9.16 -1.37 -15.13
CA ASN A 345 8.72 -1.87 -16.44
C ASN A 345 7.69 -0.91 -17.08
N ASN A 346 8.19 -0.06 -17.98
CA ASN A 346 7.50 0.55 -19.13
C ASN A 346 6.39 1.61 -18.91
N ALA A 347 6.66 2.68 -18.17
CA ALA A 347 5.99 3.95 -18.40
C ALA A 347 7.01 5.09 -18.43
N SER A 348 7.78 5.15 -19.53
CA SER A 348 8.49 6.38 -19.90
C SER A 348 7.43 7.44 -20.25
N THR A 349 6.99 8.19 -19.24
CA THR A 349 6.19 9.40 -19.45
C THR A 349 7.16 10.54 -19.68
N SER A 350 7.55 10.69 -20.95
CA SER A 350 8.06 11.96 -21.46
C SER A 350 7.07 13.05 -21.08
N THR A 351 7.57 14.04 -20.34
CA THR A 351 6.84 15.27 -20.05
C THR A 351 6.77 16.07 -21.35
N THR A 352 5.62 16.02 -22.02
CA THR A 352 5.26 16.97 -23.08
C THR A 352 3.86 17.50 -22.80
N ASP A 353 3.72 18.81 -22.98
CA ASP A 353 2.64 19.67 -22.56
C ASP A 353 1.24 19.29 -23.04
N SER A 354 0.27 19.86 -22.33
CA SER A 354 -1.18 19.70 -22.47
C SER A 354 -1.75 19.89 -23.87
N GLU A 355 -2.65 19.00 -24.30
CA GLU A 355 -3.88 19.39 -24.99
C GLU A 355 -4.98 18.32 -24.85
N THR A 356 -6.17 18.81 -24.51
CA THR A 356 -7.54 18.23 -24.57
C THR A 356 -7.73 16.71 -24.74
N ALA A 357 -8.41 16.12 -23.75
CA ALA A 357 -8.94 14.77 -23.77
C ALA A 357 -10.03 14.60 -24.84
N SER A 358 -9.66 14.00 -25.97
CA SER A 358 -10.58 13.28 -26.85
C SER A 358 -10.57 11.79 -26.52
N GLU A 359 -11.76 11.21 -26.59
CA GLU A 359 -12.10 9.80 -26.51
C GLU A 359 -11.10 8.94 -27.29
N LYS A 360 -10.35 8.06 -26.60
CA LYS A 360 -9.33 7.21 -27.22
C LYS A 360 -9.98 6.12 -28.06
N GLU A 361 -10.05 6.38 -29.36
CA GLU A 361 -10.31 5.41 -30.41
C GLU A 361 -9.29 4.27 -30.33
N ARG A 362 -9.77 3.01 -30.28
CA ARG A 362 -8.91 1.82 -30.27
C ARG A 362 -8.37 1.61 -31.68
N VAL A 363 -7.19 2.15 -31.96
CA VAL A 363 -6.51 1.94 -33.24
C VAL A 363 -5.88 0.54 -33.24
N ASN A 364 -6.25 -0.29 -34.23
CA ASN A 364 -5.59 -1.57 -34.49
C ASN A 364 -4.31 -1.30 -35.29
N TYR A 365 -3.18 -1.81 -34.79
CA TYR A 365 -1.88 -1.69 -35.45
C TYR A 365 -1.48 -3.02 -36.09
N THR A 366 -1.00 -2.95 -37.33
CA THR A 366 -0.38 -4.09 -38.02
C THR A 366 1.14 -3.89 -37.97
N ILE A 367 1.86 -4.83 -37.35
CA ILE A 367 3.32 -4.75 -37.14
C ILE A 367 4.04 -5.42 -38.32
N GLU A 368 4.94 -4.68 -38.97
CA GLU A 368 5.74 -5.15 -40.09
C GLU A 368 7.20 -5.25 -39.66
N ASP A 369 7.79 -6.47 -39.62
CA ASP A 369 9.20 -6.67 -39.29
C ASP A 369 10.07 -6.58 -40.56
N ILE A 370 11.00 -5.62 -40.57
CA ILE A 370 11.87 -5.33 -41.71
C ILE A 370 13.35 -5.67 -41.47
N THR A 371 13.67 -6.43 -40.41
CA THR A 371 15.05 -6.68 -39.94
C THR A 371 15.98 -7.24 -41.04
N ASN A 372 15.46 -8.01 -42.00
CA ASN A 372 16.26 -8.66 -43.05
C ASN A 372 15.99 -8.19 -44.48
N GLY A 373 15.37 -7.01 -44.68
CA GLY A 373 15.11 -6.47 -46.03
C GLY A 373 14.07 -7.24 -46.86
N SER A 374 13.53 -8.33 -46.32
CA SER A 374 12.33 -9.01 -46.82
C SER A 374 11.17 -8.70 -45.89
N VAL A 375 10.11 -8.10 -46.43
CA VAL A 375 8.85 -7.88 -45.71
C VAL A 375 8.24 -9.25 -45.39
N GLN A 376 8.31 -9.66 -44.12
CA GLN A 376 7.52 -10.78 -43.60
C GLN A 376 6.36 -10.20 -42.80
N GLU A 377 5.16 -10.28 -43.36
CA GLU A 377 3.93 -9.85 -42.72
C GLU A 377 3.55 -10.89 -41.64
N SER A 378 3.92 -10.63 -40.39
CA SER A 378 3.55 -11.48 -39.26
C SER A 378 2.20 -10.99 -38.71
N ASN A 379 1.13 -11.71 -39.04
CA ASN A 379 -0.19 -11.49 -38.45
C ASN A 379 -0.22 -12.00 -36.99
N GLU A 380 0.35 -11.23 -36.05
CA GLU A 380 0.05 -11.39 -34.63
C GLU A 380 -1.26 -10.66 -34.30
N THR A 381 -2.38 -11.37 -34.48
CA THR A 381 -3.68 -10.88 -34.00
C THR A 381 -3.75 -11.03 -32.49
N GLN A 382 -3.61 -9.93 -31.75
CA GLN A 382 -3.86 -9.92 -30.30
C GLN A 382 -5.38 -10.02 -30.07
N SER A 383 -5.87 -11.27 -29.99
CA SER A 383 -7.29 -11.60 -29.83
C SER A 383 -7.80 -11.27 -28.43
N GLY A 384 -8.26 -10.03 -28.24
CA GLY A 384 -9.17 -9.64 -27.16
C GLY A 384 -10.60 -10.02 -27.53
N LYS A 385 -11.04 -11.21 -27.10
CA LYS A 385 -12.40 -11.73 -27.33
C LYS A 385 -13.42 -10.89 -26.55
N ASN A 386 -14.19 -10.06 -27.25
CA ASN A 386 -15.60 -9.75 -26.96
C ASN A 386 -16.23 -9.15 -28.22
N ALA A 387 -17.08 -9.95 -28.86
CA ALA A 387 -17.88 -9.56 -30.00
C ALA A 387 -19.29 -9.22 -29.50
N GLU A 388 -19.68 -7.96 -29.65
CA GLU A 388 -21.07 -7.58 -29.89
C GLU A 388 -21.07 -6.77 -31.19
N GLU A 389 -21.83 -7.28 -32.15
CA GLU A 389 -22.02 -6.70 -33.48
C GLU A 389 -22.73 -5.36 -33.37
N THR A 390 -22.16 -4.32 -33.95
CA THR A 390 -22.91 -3.13 -34.35
C THR A 390 -22.38 -2.70 -35.71
N GLU A 391 -23.21 -2.89 -36.74
CA GLU A 391 -22.95 -2.45 -38.10
C GLU A 391 -22.95 -0.92 -38.17
N GLY A 392 -21.80 -0.35 -38.52
CA GLY A 392 -21.61 1.08 -38.76
C GLY A 392 -20.21 1.30 -39.29
N SER A 393 -20.02 1.16 -40.60
CA SER A 393 -18.73 1.28 -41.27
C SER A 393 -18.26 2.74 -41.34
N GLU A 394 -17.45 3.17 -40.38
CA GLU A 394 -16.49 4.24 -40.59
C GLU A 394 -15.11 3.62 -40.83
N GLN A 395 -14.45 4.10 -41.88
CA GLN A 395 -13.22 3.55 -42.45
C GLN A 395 -12.04 3.83 -41.52
N SER A 396 -11.85 2.99 -40.49
CA SER A 396 -10.70 3.04 -39.56
C SER A 396 -9.40 2.96 -40.35
N SER A 397 -8.61 4.03 -40.33
CA SER A 397 -7.28 4.06 -40.97
C SER A 397 -6.33 3.10 -40.26
N GLU A 398 -5.97 2.01 -40.93
CA GLU A 398 -5.01 1.03 -40.44
C GLU A 398 -3.62 1.69 -40.32
N GLN A 399 -3.15 1.91 -39.09
CA GLN A 399 -1.82 2.48 -38.85
C GLN A 399 -0.79 1.34 -38.83
N LYS A 400 0.15 1.36 -39.79
CA LYS A 400 1.26 0.41 -39.86
C LYS A 400 2.40 0.85 -38.94
N LEU A 401 2.92 -0.07 -38.14
CA LEU A 401 4.06 0.17 -37.26
C LEU A 401 5.24 -0.73 -37.69
N TYR A 402 6.35 -0.12 -38.09
CA TYR A 402 7.54 -0.82 -38.56
C TYR A 402 8.44 -1.19 -37.39
N ARG A 403 8.82 -2.47 -37.29
CA ARG A 403 9.77 -2.99 -36.29
C ARG A 403 11.06 -3.43 -36.97
N TRP A 404 12.21 -3.08 -36.41
CA TRP A 404 13.49 -3.63 -36.87
C TRP A 404 14.46 -3.84 -35.72
N THR A 405 15.38 -4.79 -35.89
CA THR A 405 16.49 -5.01 -34.97
C THR A 405 17.77 -4.49 -35.58
N ASP A 406 18.51 -3.65 -34.85
CA ASP A 406 19.81 -3.15 -35.30
C ASP A 406 20.93 -4.20 -35.11
N GLU A 407 22.14 -3.88 -35.57
CA GLU A 407 23.31 -4.78 -35.48
C GLU A 407 23.73 -5.09 -34.03
N SER A 408 23.29 -4.29 -33.06
CA SER A 408 23.53 -4.51 -31.63
C SER A 408 22.47 -5.42 -30.98
N GLY A 409 21.48 -5.88 -31.75
CA GLY A 409 20.38 -6.69 -31.24
C GLY A 409 19.28 -5.86 -30.57
N LYS A 410 19.28 -4.53 -30.71
CA LYS A 410 18.28 -3.65 -30.12
C LYS A 410 17.11 -3.44 -31.09
N VAL A 411 15.89 -3.62 -30.59
CA VAL A 411 14.65 -3.48 -31.35
C VAL A 411 14.18 -2.02 -31.33
N HIS A 412 13.79 -1.50 -32.49
CA HIS A 412 13.26 -0.16 -32.69
C HIS A 412 11.90 -0.21 -33.39
N PHE A 413 11.09 0.84 -33.19
CA PHE A 413 9.75 0.99 -33.77
C PHE A 413 9.60 2.36 -34.45
N SER A 414 8.97 2.41 -35.61
CA SER A 414 8.72 3.65 -36.38
C SER A 414 7.35 3.61 -37.04
N ASP A 415 6.65 4.74 -37.02
CA ASP A 415 5.39 4.98 -37.74
C ASP A 415 5.62 5.31 -39.23
N LYS A 416 6.87 5.52 -39.64
CA LYS A 416 7.27 5.81 -41.02
C LYS A 416 8.14 4.69 -41.60
N PRO A 417 7.96 4.35 -42.89
CA PRO A 417 8.83 3.41 -43.56
C PRO A 417 10.25 3.96 -43.63
N ILE A 418 11.21 3.16 -43.19
CA ILE A 418 12.63 3.52 -43.22
C ILE A 418 13.14 3.26 -44.64
N LYS A 419 13.49 4.33 -45.36
CA LYS A 419 13.97 4.22 -46.74
C LYS A 419 15.43 3.80 -46.85
N ASP A 420 16.22 4.03 -45.81
CA ASP A 420 17.65 3.73 -45.79
C ASP A 420 18.01 3.12 -44.43
N LYS A 421 18.61 1.92 -44.44
CA LYS A 421 19.10 1.25 -43.23
C LYS A 421 20.23 2.12 -42.63
N PRO A 422 20.18 2.49 -41.34
CA PRO A 422 21.28 3.20 -40.70
C PRO A 422 22.55 2.35 -40.63
#